data_AF-E2S5T8-F1
#
_entry.id   AF-E2S5T8-F1
#
_cell.length_a   1.000
_cell.length_b   1.000
_cell.length_c   1.000
_cell.angle_alpha   90.00
_cell.angle_beta   90.00
_cell.angle_gamma   90.00
#
_symmetry.space_group_name_H-M   'P 1'
#
loop_
_entity.id
_entity.type
_entity.pdbx_description
1 polymer ?
#
loop_
_entity_poly.entity_id
_entity_poly.type
_entity_poly.pdbx_seq_one_letter_code
_entity_poly.pdbx_strand_id
1 'polypeptide(L)'
;MAEAINDDWNPDYQHPIAYEPTLEPYDSYACDRLWDWAESQPTAARRRNFTTVLALTLGAGLRAGEICTLRGKDVRVDGDGVLLFPHGYRGAGPREVPLLKSHIELIQPVIMATRPEDYLFRPGRGNENVSQLSAYLRRVTPSSSPDMVPDTRRLRNTWIIDRIAAGVPTDVLCAAAGLKSLHQFEDYVVEAGANRRHAYRILLAGGSTHGTPGGGLYVL
;
A
#
# COMPACT_ATOMS: atom_id res chain seq x y z
N MET A 1 44.17 -21.53 12.49
CA MET A 1 44.33 -20.45 11.51
C MET A 1 43.28 -19.42 11.85
N ALA A 2 43.69 -18.33 12.49
CA ALA A 2 42.79 -17.32 13.05
C ALA A 2 42.51 -16.23 12.01
N GLU A 3 41.25 -15.86 11.94
CA GLU A 3 40.63 -14.86 11.08
C GLU A 3 41.21 -13.48 11.40
N ALA A 4 41.72 -12.77 10.40
CA ALA A 4 42.26 -11.43 10.55
C ALA A 4 41.09 -10.47 10.84
N ILE A 5 41.10 -9.89 12.05
CA ILE A 5 40.19 -8.82 12.43
C ILE A 5 40.56 -7.60 11.59
N ASN A 6 39.57 -6.98 10.96
CA ASN A 6 39.74 -5.81 10.12
C ASN A 6 40.35 -4.65 10.94
N ASP A 7 41.58 -4.23 10.63
CA ASP A 7 42.32 -3.18 11.35
C ASP A 7 41.72 -1.77 11.18
N ASP A 8 40.76 -1.60 10.27
CA ASP A 8 40.08 -0.31 10.01
C ASP A 8 38.74 -0.14 10.78
N TRP A 9 38.45 -0.99 11.77
CA TRP A 9 37.24 -0.82 12.58
C TRP A 9 37.37 0.38 13.54
N ASN A 10 36.71 1.48 13.19
CA ASN A 10 36.62 2.66 14.05
C ASN A 10 35.35 2.57 14.94
N PRO A 11 35.47 2.42 16.28
CA PRO A 11 34.35 2.35 17.21
C PRO A 11 33.46 3.60 17.21
N ASP A 12 34.02 4.75 16.79
CA ASP A 12 33.34 6.04 16.78
C ASP A 12 32.75 6.38 15.40
N TYR A 13 32.87 5.49 14.41
CA TYR A 13 32.27 5.68 13.10
C TYR A 13 30.76 5.47 13.19
N GLN A 14 30.04 6.53 13.53
CA GLN A 14 28.61 6.62 13.31
C GLN A 14 28.39 6.69 11.80
N HIS A 15 27.86 5.63 11.20
CA HIS A 15 27.25 5.75 9.88
C HIS A 15 26.25 6.90 9.96
N PRO A 16 26.43 8.01 9.21
CA PRO A 16 25.39 9.01 9.12
C PRO A 16 24.14 8.25 8.70
N ILE A 17 23.09 8.28 9.53
CA ILE A 17 21.78 7.78 9.11
C ILE A 17 21.34 8.78 8.05
N ALA A 18 21.76 8.54 6.81
CA ALA A 18 21.28 9.30 5.67
C ALA A 18 19.77 9.05 5.65
N TYR A 19 19.01 10.06 6.05
CA TYR A 19 17.57 10.07 5.85
C TYR A 19 17.36 10.07 4.34
N GLU A 20 17.14 8.89 3.76
CA GLU A 20 16.62 8.81 2.41
C GLU A 20 15.16 9.26 2.47
N PRO A 21 14.81 10.41 1.85
CA PRO A 21 13.44 10.88 1.88
C PRO A 21 12.52 9.81 1.27
N THR A 22 11.34 9.67 1.85
CA THR A 22 10.30 8.83 1.27
C THR A 22 10.07 9.21 -0.18
N LEU A 23 10.00 8.20 -1.05
CA LEU A 23 9.57 8.43 -2.43
C LEU A 23 8.20 9.11 -2.40
N GLU A 24 8.15 10.32 -2.97
CA GLU A 24 6.96 11.17 -2.92
C GLU A 24 5.73 10.41 -3.44
N PRO A 25 4.58 10.53 -2.74
CA PRO A 25 3.34 9.97 -3.22
C PRO A 25 2.99 10.56 -4.59
N TYR A 26 2.18 9.83 -5.36
CA TYR A 26 1.39 10.45 -6.40
C TYR A 26 0.35 11.39 -5.79
N ASP A 27 0.20 12.58 -6.38
CA ASP A 27 -0.94 13.45 -6.10
C ASP A 27 -2.23 12.89 -6.74
N SER A 28 -3.36 13.51 -6.43
CA SER A 28 -4.67 13.06 -6.92
C SER A 28 -4.75 13.13 -8.44
N TYR A 29 -4.22 14.19 -9.06
CA TYR A 29 -4.21 14.34 -10.52
C TYR A 29 -3.42 13.23 -11.21
N ALA A 30 -2.25 12.88 -10.69
CA ALA A 30 -1.46 11.78 -11.23
C ALA A 30 -2.15 10.43 -11.00
N CYS A 31 -2.84 10.23 -9.88
CA CYS A 31 -3.64 9.04 -9.67
C CYS A 31 -4.78 8.94 -10.69
N ASP A 32 -5.53 10.01 -10.92
CA ASP A 32 -6.62 10.06 -11.90
C ASP A 32 -6.10 9.74 -13.31
N ARG A 33 -4.97 10.34 -13.70
CA ARG A 33 -4.31 10.05 -14.97
C ARG A 33 -3.93 8.58 -15.12
N LEU A 34 -3.52 7.91 -14.04
CA LEU A 34 -3.19 6.48 -14.07
C LEU A 34 -4.46 5.63 -14.25
N TRP A 35 -5.57 6.01 -13.65
CA TRP A 35 -6.86 5.33 -13.85
C TRP A 35 -7.38 5.52 -15.28
N ASP A 36 -7.34 6.75 -15.81
CA ASP A 36 -7.65 7.04 -17.22
C ASP A 36 -6.76 6.23 -18.16
N TRP A 37 -5.48 6.09 -17.80
CA TRP A 37 -4.53 5.27 -18.55
C TRP A 37 -4.90 3.79 -18.54
N ALA A 38 -5.30 3.27 -17.38
CA ALA A 38 -5.73 1.89 -17.24
C ALA A 38 -6.97 1.62 -18.11
N GLU A 39 -7.92 2.54 -18.13
CA GLU A 39 -9.16 2.42 -18.93
C GLU A 39 -8.92 2.61 -20.43
N SER A 40 -7.97 3.46 -20.83
CA SER A 40 -7.62 3.66 -22.25
C SER A 40 -6.78 2.52 -22.86
N GLN A 41 -6.45 1.47 -22.10
CA GLN A 41 -5.68 0.35 -22.65
C GLN A 41 -6.42 -0.33 -23.81
N PRO A 42 -5.70 -0.72 -24.88
CA PRO A 42 -6.33 -1.11 -26.15
C PRO A 42 -7.09 -2.44 -26.07
N THR A 43 -6.73 -3.33 -25.14
CA THR A 43 -7.36 -4.64 -25.01
C THR A 43 -7.98 -4.81 -23.63
N ALA A 44 -9.09 -5.56 -23.56
CA ALA A 44 -9.75 -5.87 -22.30
C ALA A 44 -8.78 -6.54 -21.30
N ALA A 45 -7.89 -7.41 -21.78
CA ALA A 45 -6.87 -8.04 -20.95
C ALA A 45 -5.88 -7.01 -20.36
N ARG A 46 -5.45 -6.00 -21.14
CA ARG A 46 -4.57 -4.94 -20.61
C ARG A 46 -5.30 -4.02 -19.65
N ARG A 47 -6.53 -3.58 -19.97
CA ARG A 47 -7.37 -2.78 -19.05
C ARG A 47 -7.48 -3.50 -17.71
N ARG A 48 -7.98 -4.74 -17.73
CA ARG A 48 -8.16 -5.57 -16.54
C ARG A 48 -6.89 -5.72 -15.71
N ASN A 49 -5.76 -6.05 -16.35
CA ASN A 49 -4.50 -6.25 -15.63
C ASN A 49 -3.91 -4.95 -15.09
N PHE A 50 -4.08 -3.82 -15.79
CA PHE A 50 -3.63 -2.52 -15.30
C PHE A 50 -4.49 -2.08 -14.11
N THR A 51 -5.82 -2.11 -14.25
CA THR A 51 -6.78 -1.85 -13.16
C THR A 51 -6.50 -2.72 -11.94
N THR A 52 -6.18 -4.01 -12.13
CA THR A 52 -5.79 -4.92 -11.04
C THR A 52 -4.56 -4.41 -10.30
N VAL A 53 -3.51 -3.98 -11.01
CA VAL A 53 -2.29 -3.45 -10.38
C VAL A 53 -2.62 -2.21 -9.57
N LEU A 54 -3.31 -1.23 -10.16
CA LEU A 54 -3.65 0.02 -9.47
C LEU A 54 -4.55 -0.23 -8.26
N ALA A 55 -5.56 -1.08 -8.37
CA ALA A 55 -6.46 -1.40 -7.26
C ALA A 55 -5.72 -2.08 -6.11
N LEU A 56 -4.80 -3.00 -6.39
CA LEU A 56 -4.02 -3.67 -5.34
C LEU A 56 -2.98 -2.75 -4.70
N THR A 57 -2.35 -1.84 -5.45
CA THR A 57 -1.38 -0.89 -4.88
C THR A 57 -2.07 0.29 -4.18
N LEU A 58 -2.91 1.04 -4.89
CA LEU A 58 -3.57 2.25 -4.37
C LEU A 58 -4.74 1.92 -3.44
N GLY A 59 -5.30 0.71 -3.52
CA GLY A 59 -6.42 0.28 -2.69
C GLY A 59 -6.03 -0.60 -1.49
N ALA A 60 -4.85 -1.22 -1.47
CA ALA A 60 -4.45 -2.12 -0.38
C ALA A 60 -2.94 -2.09 -0.08
N GLY A 61 -2.20 -1.18 -0.70
CA GLY A 61 -0.78 -1.01 -0.47
C GLY A 61 0.06 -2.23 -0.84
N LEU A 62 -0.36 -3.12 -1.74
CA LEU A 62 0.42 -4.31 -2.05
C LEU A 62 1.78 -3.96 -2.67
N ARG A 63 2.79 -4.75 -2.33
CA ARG A 63 4.12 -4.73 -2.93
C ARG A 63 4.09 -5.44 -4.28
N ALA A 64 5.05 -5.13 -5.14
CA ALA A 64 5.20 -5.81 -6.43
C ALA A 64 5.27 -7.35 -6.29
N GLY A 65 6.04 -7.85 -5.31
CA GLY A 65 6.13 -9.29 -5.05
C GLY A 65 4.81 -9.89 -4.59
N GLU A 66 4.08 -9.19 -3.71
CA GLU A 66 2.77 -9.62 -3.23
C GLU A 66 1.74 -9.68 -4.38
N ILE A 67 1.77 -8.74 -5.33
CA ILE A 67 0.90 -8.77 -6.52
C ILE A 67 1.21 -9.97 -7.41
N CYS A 68 2.49 -10.31 -7.57
CA CYS A 68 2.91 -11.43 -8.42
C CYS A 68 2.53 -12.80 -7.85
N THR A 69 2.38 -12.91 -6.52
CA THR A 69 2.05 -14.14 -5.80
C THR A 69 0.57 -14.27 -5.45
N LEU A 70 -0.19 -13.16 -5.38
CA LEU A 70 -1.60 -13.17 -4.95
C LEU A 70 -2.51 -14.01 -5.85
N ARG A 71 -3.19 -14.98 -5.25
CA ARG A 71 -4.12 -15.91 -5.91
C ARG A 71 -5.55 -15.73 -5.42
N GLY A 72 -6.50 -16.34 -6.13
CA GLY A 72 -7.92 -16.30 -5.77
C GLY A 72 -8.19 -16.77 -4.33
N LYS A 73 -7.45 -17.76 -3.83
CA LYS A 73 -7.57 -18.26 -2.45
C LYS A 73 -7.09 -17.29 -1.38
N ASP A 74 -6.31 -16.28 -1.75
CA ASP A 74 -5.81 -15.24 -0.85
C ASP A 74 -6.79 -14.05 -0.76
N VAL A 75 -8.03 -14.23 -1.23
CA VAL A 75 -9.09 -13.22 -1.24
C VAL A 75 -10.30 -13.74 -0.49
N ARG A 76 -10.78 -12.97 0.49
CA ARG A 76 -12.02 -13.22 1.21
C ARG A 76 -12.98 -12.07 0.96
N VAL A 77 -14.21 -12.40 0.60
CA VAL A 77 -15.29 -11.42 0.40
C VAL A 77 -16.36 -11.68 1.45
N ASP A 78 -16.73 -10.65 2.19
CA ASP A 78 -17.78 -10.70 3.21
C ASP A 78 -18.60 -9.40 3.21
N GLY A 79 -19.46 -9.22 4.22
CA GLY A 79 -20.32 -8.04 4.34
C GLY A 79 -19.56 -6.73 4.62
N ASP A 80 -18.32 -6.81 5.10
CA ASP A 80 -17.48 -5.64 5.42
C ASP A 80 -16.62 -5.22 4.22
N GLY A 81 -16.41 -6.13 3.26
CA GLY A 81 -15.85 -5.83 1.94
C GLY A 81 -14.96 -6.94 1.41
N VAL A 82 -13.81 -6.55 0.88
CA VAL A 82 -12.78 -7.48 0.35
C VAL A 82 -11.56 -7.42 1.26
N LEU A 83 -11.16 -8.58 1.76
CA LEU A 83 -9.97 -8.77 2.55
C LEU A 83 -8.94 -9.59 1.76
N LEU A 84 -7.69 -9.12 1.77
CA LEU A 84 -6.59 -9.74 1.04
C LEU A 84 -5.56 -10.30 2.02
N PHE A 85 -4.96 -11.43 1.64
CA PHE A 85 -3.89 -12.11 2.39
C PHE A 85 -2.56 -12.16 1.60
N PRO A 86 -1.98 -11.01 1.20
CA PRO A 86 -0.75 -11.00 0.43
C PRO A 86 0.44 -11.61 1.17
N HIS A 87 1.29 -12.31 0.43
CA HIS A 87 2.50 -12.96 0.94
C HIS A 87 3.66 -12.86 -0.08
N GLY A 88 4.84 -13.38 0.27
CA GLY A 88 5.97 -13.49 -0.68
C GLY A 88 6.97 -12.32 -0.62
N TYR A 89 6.85 -11.42 0.36
CA TYR A 89 7.86 -10.39 0.59
C TYR A 89 8.97 -10.91 1.50
N ARG A 90 10.16 -11.19 0.95
CA ARG A 90 11.38 -11.57 1.70
C ARG A 90 11.16 -12.70 2.73
N GLY A 91 10.30 -13.66 2.41
CA GLY A 91 9.96 -14.77 3.31
C GLY A 91 9.07 -14.40 4.50
N ALA A 92 8.55 -13.18 4.58
CA ALA A 92 7.51 -12.84 5.54
C ALA A 92 6.23 -13.63 5.26
N GLY A 93 5.55 -14.03 6.35
CA GLY A 93 4.24 -14.67 6.28
C GLY A 93 3.16 -13.76 5.67
N PRO A 94 1.97 -14.32 5.39
CA PRO A 94 0.85 -13.52 4.90
C PRO A 94 0.49 -12.43 5.92
N ARG A 95 0.13 -11.25 5.41
CA ARG A 95 -0.48 -10.17 6.21
C ARG A 95 -1.93 -10.01 5.78
N GLU A 96 -2.74 -9.49 6.68
CA GLU A 96 -4.14 -9.16 6.39
C GLU A 96 -4.24 -7.67 6.02
N VAL A 97 -4.95 -7.35 4.93
CA VAL A 97 -5.24 -5.97 4.54
C VAL A 97 -6.59 -5.84 3.84
N PRO A 98 -7.47 -4.91 4.26
CA PRO A 98 -8.71 -4.65 3.55
C PRO A 98 -8.41 -3.85 2.27
N LEU A 99 -9.15 -4.15 1.21
CA LEU A 99 -9.22 -3.31 0.02
C LEU A 99 -10.09 -2.08 0.31
N LEU A 100 -9.66 -0.91 -0.13
CA LEU A 100 -10.48 0.30 -0.06
C LEU A 100 -11.84 0.08 -0.75
N LYS A 101 -12.93 0.48 -0.08
CA LYS A 101 -14.30 0.33 -0.59
C LYS A 101 -14.48 0.94 -1.99
N SER A 102 -13.87 2.10 -2.24
CA SER A 102 -13.89 2.78 -3.55
C SER A 102 -13.24 1.98 -4.68
N HIS A 103 -12.45 0.95 -4.39
CA HIS A 103 -11.75 0.13 -5.38
C HIS A 103 -12.38 -1.25 -5.56
N ILE A 104 -13.36 -1.63 -4.73
CA ILE A 104 -13.96 -2.97 -4.76
C ILE A 104 -14.63 -3.22 -6.12
N GLU A 105 -15.47 -2.30 -6.58
CA GLU A 105 -16.20 -2.45 -7.85
C GLU A 105 -15.26 -2.61 -9.05
N LEU A 106 -14.09 -1.94 -9.02
CA LEU A 106 -13.10 -1.99 -10.10
C LEU A 106 -12.45 -3.37 -10.25
N ILE A 107 -12.22 -4.08 -9.14
CA ILE A 107 -11.53 -5.38 -9.14
C ILE A 107 -12.47 -6.57 -8.94
N GLN A 108 -13.73 -6.33 -8.56
CA GLN A 108 -14.73 -7.38 -8.34
C GLN A 108 -14.87 -8.34 -9.53
N PRO A 109 -14.92 -7.89 -10.81
CA PRO A 109 -14.96 -8.81 -11.95
C PRO A 109 -13.73 -9.72 -12.03
N VAL A 110 -12.57 -9.23 -11.60
CA VAL A 110 -11.32 -10.01 -11.57
C VAL A 110 -11.38 -11.06 -10.49
N ILE A 111 -11.82 -10.68 -9.28
CA ILE A 111 -11.96 -11.61 -8.14
C ILE A 111 -12.94 -12.73 -8.50
N MET A 112 -14.12 -12.40 -9.02
CA MET A 112 -15.16 -13.38 -9.36
C MET A 112 -14.75 -14.34 -10.48
N ALA A 113 -13.90 -13.89 -11.42
CA ALA A 113 -13.43 -14.72 -12.54
C ALA A 113 -12.17 -15.55 -12.20
N THR A 114 -11.52 -15.30 -11.06
CA THR A 114 -10.24 -15.95 -10.72
C THR A 114 -10.48 -17.20 -9.89
N ARG A 115 -9.95 -18.35 -10.34
CA ARG A 115 -10.04 -19.60 -9.58
C ARG A 115 -9.11 -19.54 -8.36
N PRO A 116 -9.37 -20.35 -7.31
CA PRO A 116 -8.57 -20.29 -6.08
C PRO A 116 -7.05 -20.39 -6.28
N GLU A 117 -6.61 -21.24 -7.21
CA GLU A 117 -5.18 -21.44 -7.49
C GLU A 117 -4.62 -20.50 -8.56
N ASP A 118 -5.46 -19.72 -9.26
CA ASP A 118 -5.01 -18.79 -10.29
C ASP A 118 -4.59 -17.44 -9.69
N TYR A 119 -3.62 -16.77 -10.32
CA TYR A 119 -3.20 -15.43 -9.94
C TYR A 119 -4.22 -14.36 -10.35
N LEU A 120 -4.45 -13.36 -9.48
CA LEU A 120 -5.35 -12.23 -9.79
C LEU A 120 -4.78 -11.37 -10.93
N PHE A 121 -3.53 -10.95 -10.78
CA PHE A 121 -2.80 -10.28 -11.85
C PHE A 121 -2.41 -11.33 -12.90
N ARG A 122 -2.61 -11.05 -14.19
CA ARG A 122 -2.30 -11.92 -15.37
C ARG A 122 -2.37 -13.43 -15.06
N PRO A 123 -3.57 -14.04 -14.93
CA PRO A 123 -3.74 -15.47 -14.68
C PRO A 123 -3.16 -16.31 -15.82
N GLY A 124 -2.86 -17.58 -15.53
CA GLY A 124 -2.22 -18.50 -16.47
C GLY A 124 -0.70 -18.36 -16.58
N ARG A 125 -0.05 -17.64 -15.67
CA ARG A 125 1.42 -17.60 -15.56
C ARG A 125 1.97 -18.91 -14.99
N GLY A 126 3.14 -19.31 -15.47
CA GLY A 126 3.90 -20.44 -14.92
C GLY A 126 4.85 -20.11 -13.77
N ASN A 127 5.06 -18.83 -13.41
CA ASN A 127 5.95 -18.44 -12.30
C ASN A 127 5.56 -17.10 -11.65
N GLU A 128 6.14 -16.84 -10.47
CA GLU A 128 5.86 -15.72 -9.56
C GLU A 128 6.93 -14.60 -9.62
N ASN A 129 7.75 -14.55 -10.66
CA ASN A 129 8.87 -13.60 -10.73
C ASN A 129 8.38 -12.13 -10.70
N VAL A 130 8.88 -11.36 -9.74
CA VAL A 130 8.53 -9.94 -9.52
C VAL A 130 8.83 -9.06 -10.73
N SER A 131 9.86 -9.40 -11.52
CA SER A 131 10.21 -8.67 -12.75
C SER A 131 9.09 -8.69 -13.80
N GLN A 132 8.13 -9.61 -13.72
CA GLN A 132 7.00 -9.64 -14.63
C GLN A 132 6.05 -8.45 -14.46
N LEU A 133 5.94 -7.89 -13.25
CA LEU A 133 5.12 -6.71 -13.02
C LEU A 133 5.78 -5.47 -13.63
N SER A 134 7.07 -5.26 -13.38
CA SER A 134 7.79 -4.12 -13.96
C SER A 134 7.88 -4.22 -15.48
N ALA A 135 8.12 -5.41 -16.04
CA ALA A 135 8.09 -5.66 -17.48
C ALA A 135 6.70 -5.42 -18.08
N TYR A 136 5.64 -5.80 -17.38
CA TYR A 136 4.27 -5.52 -17.80
C TYR A 136 4.00 -4.01 -17.84
N LEU A 137 4.30 -3.28 -16.76
CA LEU A 137 4.06 -1.83 -16.66
C LEU A 137 4.82 -1.06 -17.76
N ARG A 138 6.08 -1.43 -18.02
CA ARG A 138 6.84 -0.87 -19.15
C ARG A 138 6.20 -1.17 -20.51
N ARG A 139 5.60 -2.34 -20.70
CA ARG A 139 4.96 -2.73 -21.97
C ARG A 139 3.63 -2.04 -22.22
N VAL A 140 2.88 -1.71 -21.17
CA VAL A 140 1.60 -1.00 -21.27
C VAL A 140 1.76 0.53 -21.23
N THR A 141 3.00 0.99 -21.11
CA THR A 141 3.40 2.40 -21.23
C THR A 141 4.13 2.62 -22.57
N PRO A 142 3.73 3.57 -23.40
CA PRO A 142 4.39 3.93 -24.64
C PRO A 142 5.84 4.30 -24.40
N SER A 143 6.71 3.84 -25.30
CA SER A 143 8.14 4.18 -25.26
C SER A 143 8.40 5.67 -25.47
N SER A 144 7.42 6.42 -26.01
CA SER A 144 7.46 7.88 -26.14
C SER A 144 7.24 8.62 -24.82
N SER A 145 6.83 7.91 -23.75
CA SER A 145 6.50 8.49 -22.45
C SER A 145 7.04 7.62 -21.30
N PRO A 146 8.35 7.33 -21.26
CA PRO A 146 8.94 6.41 -20.29
C PRO A 146 8.79 6.89 -18.83
N ASP A 147 8.69 8.20 -18.61
CA ASP A 147 8.51 8.79 -17.28
C ASP A 147 7.10 8.57 -16.71
N MET A 148 6.16 8.08 -17.55
CA MET A 148 4.80 7.72 -17.14
C MET A 148 4.69 6.29 -16.65
N VAL A 149 5.76 5.49 -16.69
CA VAL A 149 5.72 4.11 -16.18
C VAL A 149 5.39 4.17 -14.67
N PRO A 150 4.30 3.53 -14.21
CA PRO A 150 3.91 3.61 -12.80
C PRO A 150 4.97 2.98 -11.90
N ASP A 151 5.38 3.69 -10.86
CA ASP A 151 6.27 3.16 -9.83
C ASP A 151 5.44 2.53 -8.72
N THR A 152 5.48 1.19 -8.62
CA THR A 152 4.76 0.42 -7.59
C THR A 152 5.12 0.80 -6.15
N ARG A 153 6.34 1.29 -5.90
CA ARG A 153 6.73 1.79 -4.57
C ARG A 153 6.03 3.11 -4.28
N ARG A 154 5.99 4.03 -5.24
CA ARG A 154 5.25 5.30 -5.10
C ARG A 154 3.75 5.06 -4.95
N LEU A 155 3.15 4.17 -5.74
CA LEU A 155 1.73 3.80 -5.60
C LEU A 155 1.43 3.26 -4.20
N ARG A 156 2.29 2.40 -3.68
CA ARG A 156 2.16 1.88 -2.30
C ARG A 156 2.32 3.00 -1.26
N ASN A 157 3.30 3.90 -1.45
CA ASN A 157 3.50 5.03 -0.55
C ASN A 157 2.29 5.97 -0.54
N THR A 158 1.67 6.23 -1.69
CA THR A 158 0.40 6.97 -1.79
C THR A 158 -0.66 6.34 -0.87
N TRP A 159 -0.88 5.03 -0.95
CA TRP A 159 -1.85 4.37 -0.06
C TRP A 159 -1.49 4.53 1.43
N ILE A 160 -0.22 4.35 1.80
CA ILE A 160 0.23 4.49 3.21
C ILE A 160 -0.02 5.91 3.71
N ILE A 161 0.39 6.92 2.94
CA ILE A 161 0.25 8.34 3.30
C ILE A 161 -1.23 8.72 3.37
N ASP A 162 -2.05 8.26 2.44
CA ASP A 162 -3.50 8.48 2.48
C ASP A 162 -4.12 7.85 3.74
N ARG A 163 -3.64 6.67 4.17
CA ARG A 163 -4.14 6.04 5.41
C ARG A 163 -3.67 6.77 6.66
N ILE A 164 -2.46 7.33 6.66
CA ILE A 164 -1.95 8.22 7.73
C ILE A 164 -2.86 9.46 7.82
N ALA A 165 -3.12 10.12 6.70
CA ALA A 165 -3.98 11.30 6.62
C ALA A 165 -5.43 10.98 7.04
N ALA A 166 -5.95 9.81 6.68
CA ALA A 166 -7.25 9.31 7.13
C ALA A 166 -7.32 8.98 8.63
N GLY A 167 -6.17 9.02 9.34
CA GLY A 167 -6.10 8.87 10.78
C GLY A 167 -6.13 7.44 11.30
N VAL A 168 -5.79 6.46 10.45
CA VAL A 168 -5.67 5.05 10.86
C VAL A 168 -4.59 4.95 11.97
N PRO A 169 -4.84 4.25 13.09
CA PRO A 169 -3.84 4.06 14.13
C PRO A 169 -2.54 3.46 13.59
N THR A 170 -1.40 3.96 14.08
CA THR A 170 -0.06 3.62 13.55
C THR A 170 0.24 2.13 13.62
N ASP A 171 -0.08 1.49 14.75
CA ASP A 171 0.08 0.05 14.97
C ASP A 171 -0.76 -0.78 14.00
N VAL A 172 -2.04 -0.39 13.82
CA VAL A 172 -2.97 -1.02 12.87
C VAL A 172 -2.47 -0.86 11.43
N LEU A 173 -2.03 0.35 11.04
CA LEU A 173 -1.50 0.60 9.71
C LEU A 173 -0.18 -0.14 9.47
N CYS A 174 0.71 -0.22 10.46
CA CYS A 174 1.94 -1.01 10.37
C CYS A 174 1.64 -2.49 10.13
N ALA A 175 0.71 -3.07 10.90
CA ALA A 175 0.28 -4.46 10.71
C ALA A 175 -0.30 -4.67 9.30
N ALA A 176 -1.25 -3.82 8.90
CA ALA A 176 -1.88 -3.89 7.60
C ALA A 176 -0.87 -3.69 6.46
N ALA A 177 0.05 -2.73 6.56
CA ALA A 177 1.07 -2.50 5.53
C ALA A 177 2.18 -3.56 5.55
N GLY A 178 2.34 -4.33 6.62
CA GLY A 178 3.50 -5.20 6.85
C GLY A 178 4.78 -4.39 7.06
N LEU A 179 4.72 -3.32 7.85
CA LEU A 179 5.85 -2.49 8.27
C LEU A 179 6.12 -2.70 9.75
N LYS A 180 7.39 -2.57 10.17
CA LYS A 180 7.74 -2.56 11.60
C LYS A 180 7.41 -1.23 12.27
N SER A 181 7.52 -0.12 11.52
CA SER A 181 7.21 1.23 11.97
C SER A 181 6.91 2.13 10.77
N LEU A 182 6.39 3.33 11.05
CA LEU A 182 6.20 4.40 10.06
C LEU A 182 7.35 5.40 10.03
N HIS A 183 8.55 5.06 10.52
CA HIS A 183 9.67 6.01 10.62
C HIS A 183 10.02 6.67 9.27
N GLN A 184 9.96 5.91 8.18
CA GLN A 184 10.14 6.47 6.84
C GLN A 184 9.10 7.58 6.51
N PHE A 185 7.89 7.51 7.06
CA PHE A 185 6.78 8.44 6.83
C PHE A 185 6.59 9.45 7.97
N GLU A 186 7.61 9.69 8.80
CA GLU A 186 7.49 10.47 10.04
C GLU A 186 6.94 11.88 9.80
N ASP A 187 7.43 12.57 8.76
CA ASP A 187 6.94 13.91 8.40
C ASP A 187 5.42 13.93 8.16
N TYR A 188 4.89 12.93 7.42
CA TYR A 188 3.45 12.79 7.18
C TYR A 188 2.66 12.44 8.44
N VAL A 189 3.24 11.65 9.36
CA VAL A 189 2.62 11.31 10.64
C VAL A 189 2.49 12.55 11.52
N VAL A 190 3.55 13.35 11.61
CA VAL A 190 3.60 14.59 12.38
C VAL A 190 2.62 15.61 11.79
N GLU A 191 2.65 15.83 10.48
CA GLU A 191 1.74 16.74 9.79
C GLU A 191 0.28 16.33 9.98
N ALA A 192 -0.04 15.04 9.73
CA ALA A 192 -1.39 14.53 9.94
C ALA A 192 -1.81 14.75 11.39
N GLY A 193 -0.99 14.38 12.38
CA GLY A 193 -1.25 14.59 13.81
C GLY A 193 -1.56 16.05 14.16
N ALA A 194 -0.77 17.00 13.65
CA ALA A 194 -1.00 18.43 13.83
C ALA A 194 -2.36 18.87 13.28
N ASN A 195 -2.75 18.38 12.10
CA ASN A 195 -4.02 18.72 11.46
C ASN A 195 -5.25 18.19 12.22
N ARG A 196 -5.13 17.08 12.97
CA ARG A 196 -6.23 16.47 13.75
C ARG A 196 -6.25 16.86 15.22
N ARG A 197 -5.21 17.54 15.74
CA ARG A 197 -5.06 17.84 17.18
C ARG A 197 -6.31 18.42 17.83
N HIS A 198 -7.04 19.27 17.12
CA HIS A 198 -8.24 19.92 17.63
C HIS A 198 -9.38 18.91 17.82
N ALA A 199 -9.62 18.05 16.83
CA ALA A 199 -10.65 17.01 16.90
C ALA A 199 -10.37 15.96 17.99
N TYR A 200 -9.09 15.77 18.35
CA TYR A 200 -8.65 14.83 19.38
C TYR A 200 -8.56 15.45 20.79
N ARG A 201 -8.97 16.71 20.98
CA ARG A 201 -8.85 17.41 22.27
C ARG A 201 -9.47 16.65 23.43
N ILE A 202 -10.64 16.02 23.24
CA ILE A 202 -11.33 15.24 24.29
C ILE A 202 -10.47 14.03 24.70
N LEU A 203 -9.95 13.29 23.72
CA LEU A 203 -9.07 12.14 23.98
C LEU A 203 -7.76 12.57 24.66
N LEU A 204 -7.14 13.67 24.21
CA LEU A 204 -5.93 14.23 24.82
C LEU A 204 -6.15 14.70 26.26
N ALA A 205 -7.37 15.13 26.60
CA ALA A 205 -7.76 15.50 27.95
C ALA A 205 -8.11 14.28 28.83
N GLY A 206 -7.95 13.04 28.34
CA GLY A 206 -8.29 11.81 29.05
C GLY A 206 -9.78 11.42 28.97
N GLY A 207 -10.58 12.13 28.17
CA GLY A 207 -11.96 11.74 27.86
C GLY A 207 -12.02 10.57 26.88
N SER A 208 -13.18 9.93 26.75
CA SER A 208 -13.43 8.86 25.78
C SER A 208 -14.42 9.33 24.70
N THR A 209 -14.19 8.92 23.45
CA THR A 209 -15.19 9.09 22.37
C THR A 209 -16.32 8.06 22.46
N HIS A 210 -16.13 7.02 23.28
CA HIS A 210 -17.15 6.01 23.62
C HIS A 210 -17.91 6.45 24.87
N GLY A 211 -18.75 7.47 24.72
CA GLY A 211 -19.76 7.86 25.71
C GLY A 211 -21.16 7.67 25.11
N THR A 212 -22.02 6.91 25.78
CA THR A 212 -23.47 6.91 25.54
C THR A 212 -23.98 8.36 25.53
N PRO A 213 -24.94 8.77 24.69
CA PRO A 213 -25.46 10.14 24.70
C PRO A 213 -26.23 10.37 26.00
N GLY A 214 -25.56 10.88 27.02
CA GLY A 214 -26.13 11.13 28.33
C GLY A 214 -25.31 12.17 29.07
N GLY A 215 -25.89 13.37 29.20
CA GLY A 215 -25.38 14.43 30.06
C GLY A 215 -24.79 15.58 29.28
N GLY A 216 -25.65 16.51 28.86
CA GLY A 216 -25.21 17.84 28.46
C GLY A 216 -24.43 18.49 29.61
N LEU A 217 -23.20 18.88 29.32
CA LEU A 217 -22.47 19.81 30.17
C LEU A 217 -22.97 21.22 29.83
N TYR A 218 -23.83 21.74 30.70
CA TYR A 218 -24.02 23.18 30.85
C TYR A 218 -22.70 23.79 31.35
N VAL A 219 -22.33 24.93 30.79
CA VAL A 219 -21.37 25.85 31.40
C VAL A 219 -22.03 27.23 31.43
N LEU A 220 -22.05 27.83 32.62
CA LEU A 220 -22.41 29.22 32.90
C LEU A 220 -21.41 30.19 32.24
#